data_AF-A0A7S2R2D6-F1
#
_entry.id   AF-A0A7S2R2D6-F1
#
_cell.length_a   1.000
_cell.length_b   1.000
_cell.length_c   1.000
_cell.angle_alpha   90.00
_cell.angle_beta   90.00
_cell.angle_gamma   90.00
#
_symmetry.space_group_name_H-M   'P 1'
#
loop_
_entity.id
_entity.type
_entity.pdbx_description
1 polymer ?
#
loop_
_entity_poly.entity_id
_entity_poly.type
_entity_poly.pdbx_seq_one_letter_code
_entity_poly.pdbx_strand_id
1 'polypeptide(L)'
;MADAKYQEVSVYFQSRMAESKKIWATRGSDARAITLAERAKGPVTWRQMKGVQLMIHEIRHIGNRPFAWGFFTIAVASTFMQLKFTDEARAGSEYWSNFHGAEKKSGEN
;
A
#
# COMPACT_ATOMS: atom_id res chain seq x y z
N MET A 1 -49.40 34.57 -19.67
CA MET A 1 -47.95 34.31 -19.92
C MET A 1 -47.12 34.28 -18.64
N ALA A 2 -47.43 35.07 -17.60
CA ALA A 2 -46.71 35.03 -16.32
C ALA A 2 -46.84 33.68 -15.57
N ASP A 3 -48.03 33.05 -15.62
CA ASP A 3 -48.29 31.81 -14.89
C ASP A 3 -47.53 30.60 -15.44
N ALA A 4 -47.35 30.53 -16.76
CA ALA A 4 -46.58 29.45 -17.40
C ALA A 4 -45.10 29.50 -17.01
N LYS A 5 -44.52 30.71 -16.97
CA LYS A 5 -43.14 30.93 -16.54
C LYS A 5 -42.95 30.62 -15.05
N TYR A 6 -43.94 30.94 -14.22
CA TYR A 6 -43.92 30.61 -12.80
C TYR A 6 -43.95 29.09 -12.56
N GLN A 7 -44.81 28.37 -13.29
CA GLN A 7 -44.90 26.91 -13.21
C GLN A 7 -43.59 26.24 -13.62
N GLU A 8 -42.99 26.65 -14.74
CA GLU A 8 -41.70 26.12 -15.21
C GLU A 8 -40.58 26.31 -14.18
N VAL A 9 -40.50 27.50 -13.59
CA VAL A 9 -39.51 27.81 -12.55
C VAL A 9 -39.75 26.99 -11.29
N SER A 10 -41.00 26.78 -10.88
CA SER A 10 -41.34 25.96 -9.72
C SER A 10 -40.95 24.50 -9.89
N VAL A 11 -41.19 23.94 -11.08
CA VAL A 11 -40.82 22.56 -11.45
C VAL A 11 -39.30 22.41 -11.45
N TYR A 12 -38.56 23.40 -11.98
CA TYR A 12 -37.10 23.42 -11.93
C TYR A 12 -36.56 23.41 -10.50
N PHE A 13 -37.08 24.24 -9.60
CA PHE A 13 -36.61 24.24 -8.21
C PHE A 13 -36.99 22.96 -7.46
N GLN A 14 -38.16 22.39 -7.72
CA GLN A 14 -38.56 21.09 -7.16
C GLN A 14 -37.64 19.96 -7.62
N SER A 15 -37.29 19.90 -8.90
CA SER A 15 -36.38 18.88 -9.43
C SER A 15 -34.97 19.03 -8.84
N ARG A 16 -34.45 20.27 -8.73
CA ARG A 16 -33.15 20.55 -8.11
C ARG A 16 -33.12 20.20 -6.63
N MET A 17 -34.20 20.46 -5.89
CA MET A 17 -34.31 20.02 -4.50
C MET A 17 -34.34 18.50 -4.36
N ALA A 18 -35.03 17.79 -5.26
CA ALA A 18 -35.05 16.33 -5.27
C ALA A 18 -33.66 15.75 -5.57
N GLU A 19 -32.94 16.30 -6.56
CA GLU A 19 -31.54 15.94 -6.86
C GLU A 19 -30.63 16.21 -5.66
N SER A 20 -30.76 17.37 -5.03
CA SER A 20 -29.95 17.74 -3.87
C SER A 20 -30.19 16.76 -2.71
N LYS A 21 -31.45 16.42 -2.41
CA LYS A 21 -31.78 15.40 -1.39
C LYS A 21 -31.16 14.04 -1.71
N LYS A 22 -31.17 13.61 -2.98
CA LYS A 22 -30.52 12.37 -3.43
C LYS A 22 -29.01 12.40 -3.22
N ILE A 23 -28.35 13.52 -3.53
CA ILE A 23 -26.91 13.71 -3.30
C ILE A 23 -26.58 13.78 -1.82
N TRP A 24 -27.43 14.41 -1.01
CA TRP A 24 -27.24 14.48 0.44
C TRP A 24 -27.35 13.10 1.10
N ALA A 25 -28.29 12.26 0.63
CA ALA A 25 -28.42 10.89 1.09
C ALA A 25 -27.15 10.06 0.86
N THR A 26 -26.37 10.33 -0.19
CA THR A 26 -25.12 9.61 -0.46
C THR A 26 -23.92 10.11 0.36
N ARG A 27 -24.05 11.23 1.07
CA ARG A 27 -22.96 11.85 1.85
C ARG A 27 -22.96 11.49 3.34
N GLY A 28 -23.99 10.81 3.84
CA GLY A 28 -24.07 10.33 5.23
C GLY A 28 -22.96 9.35 5.60
N SER A 29 -22.68 9.19 6.90
CA SER A 29 -21.77 8.14 7.41
C SER A 29 -22.18 6.76 6.92
N ASP A 30 -23.48 6.50 6.92
CA ASP A 30 -24.05 5.18 6.64
C ASP A 30 -24.00 4.87 5.15
N ALA A 31 -24.26 5.86 4.30
CA ALA A 31 -24.07 5.73 2.85
C ALA A 31 -22.60 5.51 2.48
N ARG A 32 -21.67 6.14 3.21
CA ARG A 32 -20.23 5.87 3.06
C ARG A 32 -19.87 4.45 3.50
N ALA A 33 -20.45 3.95 4.58
CA ALA A 33 -20.25 2.57 5.02
C ALA A 33 -20.80 1.55 4.00
N ILE A 34 -22.00 1.80 3.45
CA ILE A 34 -22.62 0.95 2.42
C ILE A 34 -21.77 0.92 1.15
N THR A 35 -21.31 2.08 0.67
CA THR A 35 -20.45 2.14 -0.53
C THR A 35 -19.08 1.50 -0.30
N LEU A 36 -18.52 1.58 0.92
CA LEU A 36 -17.30 0.84 1.27
C LEU A 36 -17.54 -0.67 1.28
N ALA A 37 -18.67 -1.11 1.85
CA ALA A 37 -19.07 -2.51 1.91
C ALA A 37 -19.36 -3.07 0.50
N GLU A 38 -19.98 -2.30 -0.38
CA GLU A 38 -20.19 -2.68 -1.78
C GLU A 38 -18.87 -2.79 -2.54
N ARG A 39 -17.92 -1.86 -2.31
CA ARG A 39 -16.56 -1.97 -2.87
C ARG A 39 -15.80 -3.19 -2.39
N ALA A 40 -16.07 -3.65 -1.17
CA ALA A 40 -15.47 -4.87 -0.62
C ALA A 40 -16.06 -6.17 -1.21
N LYS A 41 -17.27 -6.12 -1.80
CA LYS A 41 -17.91 -7.27 -2.46
C LYS A 41 -17.35 -7.56 -3.85
N GLY A 42 -16.72 -6.56 -4.49
CA GLY A 42 -16.12 -6.70 -5.81
C GLY A 42 -14.75 -7.38 -5.78
N PRO A 43 -14.27 -7.91 -6.92
CA PRO A 43 -12.90 -8.40 -7.02
C PRO A 43 -11.93 -7.26 -6.70
N VAL A 44 -10.99 -7.51 -5.78
CA VAL A 44 -9.98 -6.53 -5.36
C VAL A 44 -9.13 -6.14 -6.57
N THR A 45 -9.16 -4.86 -6.92
CA THR A 45 -8.32 -4.33 -7.99
C THR A 45 -6.87 -4.22 -7.52
N TRP A 46 -5.90 -4.30 -8.44
CA TRP A 46 -4.46 -4.22 -8.10
C TRP A 46 -4.11 -2.96 -7.28
N ARG A 47 -4.80 -1.83 -7.53
CA ARG A 47 -4.63 -0.56 -6.78
C ARG A 47 -5.10 -0.62 -5.34
N GLN A 48 -6.00 -1.54 -5.02
CA GLN A 48 -6.53 -1.74 -3.67
C GLN A 48 -5.71 -2.76 -2.87
N MET A 49 -4.89 -3.57 -3.53
CA MET A 49 -4.02 -4.54 -2.88
C MET A 49 -2.88 -3.83 -2.15
N LYS A 50 -2.55 -4.32 -0.94
CA LYS A 50 -1.43 -3.82 -0.12
C LYS A 50 -0.70 -4.98 0.55
N GLY A 51 0.53 -4.73 0.98
CA GLY A 51 1.33 -5.70 1.75
C GLY A 51 1.50 -7.04 1.03
N VAL A 52 1.21 -8.14 1.74
CA VAL A 52 1.39 -9.52 1.25
C VAL A 52 0.54 -9.81 0.01
N GLN A 53 -0.69 -9.31 -0.04
CA GLN A 53 -1.57 -9.54 -1.19
C GLN A 53 -1.00 -8.93 -2.47
N LEU A 54 -0.49 -7.69 -2.38
CA LEU A 54 0.16 -7.02 -3.49
C LEU A 54 1.44 -7.77 -3.89
N MET A 55 2.25 -8.20 -2.93
CA MET A 55 3.46 -8.98 -3.19
C MET A 55 3.17 -10.27 -3.98
N ILE A 56 2.15 -11.04 -3.56
CA ILE A 56 1.74 -12.27 -4.27
C ILE A 56 1.24 -11.95 -5.69
N HIS A 57 0.49 -10.85 -5.85
CA HIS A 57 0.03 -10.40 -7.16
C HIS A 57 1.22 -10.08 -8.08
N GLU A 58 2.22 -9.35 -7.58
CA GLU A 58 3.41 -8.97 -8.33
C GLU A 58 4.30 -10.19 -8.67
N ILE A 59 4.47 -11.13 -7.74
CA ILE A 59 5.21 -12.38 -8.01
C ILE A 59 4.57 -13.19 -9.13
N ARG A 60 3.24 -13.14 -9.27
CA ARG A 60 2.51 -13.85 -10.34
C ARG A 60 2.46 -13.08 -11.66
N HIS A 61 2.78 -11.78 -11.64
CA HIS A 61 2.77 -10.95 -12.84
C HIS A 61 3.90 -11.34 -13.79
N ILE A 62 3.58 -11.60 -15.06
CA ILE A 62 4.51 -12.18 -16.05
C ILE A 62 5.77 -11.32 -16.22
N GLY A 63 5.62 -9.99 -16.25
CA GLY A 63 6.75 -9.06 -16.37
C GLY A 63 7.64 -8.97 -15.13
N ASN A 64 7.09 -9.24 -13.93
CA ASN A 64 7.80 -9.06 -12.66
C ASN A 64 8.36 -10.38 -12.10
N ARG A 65 7.91 -11.53 -12.63
CA ARG A 65 8.41 -12.86 -12.26
C ARG A 65 9.94 -12.97 -12.26
N PRO A 66 10.67 -12.58 -13.32
CA PRO A 66 12.13 -12.69 -13.32
C PRO A 66 12.80 -11.90 -12.19
N PHE A 67 12.30 -10.69 -11.91
CA PHE A 67 12.80 -9.84 -10.83
C PHE A 67 12.51 -10.43 -9.45
N ALA A 68 11.30 -10.99 -9.25
CA ALA A 68 10.95 -11.66 -8.01
C ALA A 68 11.86 -12.86 -7.73
N TRP A 69 12.14 -13.69 -8.75
CA TRP A 69 13.08 -14.80 -8.63
C TRP A 69 14.52 -14.35 -8.40
N GLY A 70 14.97 -13.29 -9.08
CA GLY A 70 16.28 -12.68 -8.85
C GLY A 70 16.44 -12.19 -7.41
N PHE A 71 15.45 -11.43 -6.91
CA PHE A 71 15.43 -10.96 -5.52
C PHE A 71 15.48 -12.13 -4.52
N PHE A 72 14.62 -13.14 -4.71
CA PHE A 72 14.61 -14.32 -3.85
C PHE A 72 15.97 -15.05 -3.83
N THR A 73 16.60 -15.19 -5.00
CA THR A 73 17.90 -15.85 -5.12
C THR A 73 18.99 -15.09 -4.36
N ILE A 74 19.04 -13.76 -4.52
CA ILE A 74 20.00 -12.91 -3.80
C ILE A 74 19.73 -12.96 -2.30
N ALA A 75 18.46 -12.94 -1.87
CA ALA A 75 18.09 -13.01 -0.47
C ALA A 75 18.51 -14.35 0.18
N VAL A 76 18.33 -15.47 -0.51
CA VAL A 76 18.79 -16.79 -0.04
C VAL A 76 20.31 -16.84 0.00
N ALA A 77 20.99 -16.36 -1.04
CA ALA A 77 22.44 -16.34 -1.11
C ALA A 77 23.04 -15.46 0.01
N SER A 78 22.49 -14.27 0.24
CA SER A 78 22.96 -13.36 1.30
C SER A 78 22.71 -13.94 2.68
N THR A 79 21.55 -14.56 2.91
CA THR A 79 21.25 -15.26 4.16
C THR A 79 22.22 -16.41 4.39
N PHE A 80 22.50 -17.22 3.36
CA PHE A 80 23.47 -18.30 3.44
C PHE A 80 24.88 -17.78 3.75
N MET A 81 25.33 -16.70 3.11
CA MET A 81 26.61 -16.07 3.42
C MET A 81 26.65 -15.56 4.87
N GLN A 82 25.61 -14.88 5.33
CA GLN A 82 25.52 -14.38 6.71
C GLN A 82 25.56 -15.51 7.74
N LEU A 83 24.90 -16.64 7.48
CA LEU A 83 24.94 -17.83 8.34
C LEU A 83 26.32 -18.50 8.36
N LYS A 84 27.13 -18.33 7.30
CA LYS A 84 28.50 -18.87 7.21
C LYS A 84 29.56 -17.96 7.81
N PHE A 85 29.25 -16.68 8.07
CA PHE A 85 30.05 -15.83 8.95
C PHE A 85 29.74 -16.16 10.41
N THR A 86 30.28 -17.30 10.89
CA THR A 86 30.32 -17.66 12.31
C THR A 86 31.15 -16.63 13.09
N ASP A 87 30.96 -16.55 14.41
CA ASP A 87 31.71 -15.63 15.28
C ASP A 87 33.24 -15.82 15.13
N GLU A 88 33.68 -17.04 14.84
CA GLU A 88 35.08 -17.40 14.56
C GLU A 88 35.61 -16.75 13.26
N ALA A 89 34.81 -16.73 12.19
CA ALA A 89 35.18 -16.08 10.93
C ALA A 89 35.18 -14.55 11.04
N ARG A 90 34.37 -13.99 11.96
CA ARG A 90 34.39 -12.56 12.28
C ARG A 90 35.58 -12.18 13.15
N ALA A 91 35.96 -13.04 14.10
CA ALA A 91 37.13 -12.83 14.95
C ALA A 91 38.46 -12.84 14.16
N GLY A 92 38.56 -13.68 13.12
CA GLY A 92 39.72 -13.73 12.23
C GLY A 92 39.74 -12.70 11.09
N SER A 93 38.66 -11.91 10.91
CA SER A 93 38.55 -10.95 9.83
C SER A 93 39.09 -9.58 10.23
N GLU A 94 40.17 -9.15 9.58
CA GLU A 94 40.74 -7.79 9.74
C GLU A 94 39.73 -6.67 9.45
N TYR A 95 38.80 -6.89 8.52
CA TYR A 95 37.75 -5.92 8.22
C TYR A 95 36.74 -5.79 9.37
N TRP A 96 36.26 -6.93 9.89
CA TRP A 96 35.27 -6.95 10.96
C TRP A 96 35.83 -6.43 12.27
N SER A 97 37.07 -6.78 12.62
CA SER A 97 37.74 -6.29 13.83
C SER A 97 37.94 -4.77 13.82
N ASN A 98 38.31 -4.19 12.68
CA ASN A 98 38.59 -2.76 12.57
C ASN A 98 37.34 -1.85 12.57
N PHE A 99 36.19 -2.35 12.10
CA PHE A 99 35.00 -1.52 11.90
C PHE A 99 33.82 -1.86 12.79
N HIS A 100 33.79 -3.07 13.35
CA HIS A 100 32.64 -3.57 14.11
C HIS A 100 33.01 -4.35 15.39
N GLY A 101 34.30 -4.64 15.61
CA GLY A 101 34.81 -5.09 16.91
C GLY A 101 34.72 -3.94 17.91
N ALA A 102 33.99 -4.16 19.01
CA ALA A 102 33.77 -3.13 20.02
C ALA A 102 35.08 -2.63 20.64
N GLU A 103 35.14 -1.30 20.78
CA GLU A 103 36.08 -0.50 21.57
C GLU A 103 37.49 -0.25 21.00
N LYS A 104 37.58 0.74 20.11
CA LYS A 104 38.64 1.74 20.27
C LYS A 104 38.50 2.32 21.68
N LYS A 105 39.30 1.82 22.63
CA LYS A 105 39.64 2.57 23.83
C LYS A 105 40.19 3.91 23.36
N SER A 106 39.38 4.94 23.53
CA SER A 106 39.80 6.33 23.50
C SER A 106 41.05 6.47 24.36
N GLY A 107 42.09 7.06 23.77
CA GLY A 107 43.39 7.21 24.38
C GLY A 107 43.33 7.83 25.77
N GLU A 108 44.22 7.35 26.63
CA GLU A 108 44.80 8.12 27.71
C GLU A 108 46.31 7.92 27.67
N ASN A 109 46.98 9.02 27.99
CA ASN A 109 48.43 9.24 27.97
C ASN A 109 49.19 8.29 28.89
#